data_AF-A0A919M9W3-F1
#
_entry.id   AF-A0A919M9W3-F1
#
_cell.length_a   1.000
_cell.length_b   1.000
_cell.length_c   1.000
_cell.angle_alpha   90.00
_cell.angle_beta   90.00
_cell.angle_gamma   90.00
#
_symmetry.space_group_name_H-M   'P 1'
#
loop_
_entity.id
_entity.type
_entity.pdbx_description
1 polymer ?
#
loop_
_entity_poly.entity_id
_entity_poly.type
_entity_poly.pdbx_seq_one_letter_code
_entity_poly.pdbx_strand_id
1 'polypeptide(L)'
;MSGWAPELAALITESDTEPVHRPHFGLPIDHRWPRVPGVTLLGDAAHLQPPNGEGANLAMQDGAELGTALAAHPEDTEAALAAYEQAMFARSADLATDGITMNRILLGDNAAGKLIAVLTGG
;
A
#
# COMPACT_ATOMS: atom_id res chain seq x y z
N MET A 1 -17.48 14.60 -19.53
CA MET A 1 -16.14 15.22 -19.47
C MET A 1 -16.19 16.76 -19.48
N SER A 2 -17.30 17.39 -19.08
CA SER A 2 -17.36 18.86 -18.95
C SER A 2 -16.36 19.33 -17.89
N GLY A 3 -15.52 20.32 -18.22
CA GLY A 3 -14.51 20.88 -17.32
C GLY A 3 -13.10 20.28 -17.44
N TRP A 4 -12.88 19.30 -18.31
CA TRP A 4 -11.55 18.75 -18.60
C TRP A 4 -10.95 19.39 -19.86
N ALA A 5 -9.62 19.52 -19.92
CA ALA A 5 -8.93 19.89 -21.15
C ALA A 5 -9.15 18.81 -22.23
N PRO A 6 -9.34 19.18 -23.52
CA PRO A 6 -9.60 18.22 -24.59
C PRO A 6 -8.56 17.11 -24.69
N GLU A 7 -7.29 17.46 -24.47
CA GLU A 7 -6.16 16.53 -24.55
C GLU A 7 -6.22 15.44 -23.47
N LEU A 8 -6.70 15.78 -22.26
CA LEU A 8 -6.87 14.79 -21.18
C LEU A 8 -8.09 13.91 -21.40
N ALA A 9 -9.16 14.45 -21.99
CA ALA A 9 -10.34 13.67 -22.35
C ALA A 9 -10.02 12.65 -23.45
N ALA A 10 -9.21 13.05 -24.45
CA ALA A 10 -8.78 12.20 -25.55
C ALA A 10 -8.02 10.95 -25.07
N LEU A 11 -7.22 11.05 -23.99
CA LEU A 11 -6.54 9.89 -23.39
C LEU A 11 -7.51 8.76 -22.96
N ILE A 12 -8.78 9.09 -22.68
CA ILE A 12 -9.81 8.12 -22.31
C ILE A 12 -10.64 7.72 -23.53
N THR A 13 -11.09 8.69 -24.35
CA THR A 13 -12.05 8.43 -25.44
C THR A 13 -11.43 7.89 -26.71
N GLU A 14 -10.15 8.15 -26.94
CA GLU A 14 -9.41 7.73 -28.15
C GLU A 14 -8.45 6.58 -27.85
N SER A 15 -8.60 5.93 -26.70
CA SER A 15 -7.87 4.70 -26.35
C SER A 15 -8.34 3.53 -27.23
N ASP A 16 -7.40 2.78 -27.81
CA ASP A 16 -7.67 1.53 -28.52
C ASP A 16 -8.06 0.37 -27.58
N THR A 17 -7.94 0.57 -26.26
CA THR A 17 -8.25 -0.42 -25.23
C THR A 17 -9.45 0.01 -24.40
N GLU A 18 -10.42 -0.90 -24.26
CA GLU A 18 -11.59 -0.68 -23.43
C GLU A 18 -11.22 -0.57 -21.93
N PRO A 19 -11.76 0.42 -21.19
CA PRO A 19 -11.49 0.55 -19.76
C PRO A 19 -11.95 -0.67 -18.97
N VAL A 20 -11.05 -1.25 -18.17
CA VAL A 20 -11.40 -2.32 -17.24
C VAL A 20 -11.60 -1.72 -15.86
N HIS A 21 -12.82 -1.81 -15.34
CA HIS A 21 -13.12 -1.36 -13.99
C HIS A 21 -12.50 -2.29 -12.94
N ARG A 22 -11.61 -1.74 -12.10
CA ARG A 22 -10.97 -2.45 -10.98
C ARG A 22 -11.10 -1.59 -9.71
N PRO A 23 -12.04 -1.90 -8.81
CA PRO A 23 -12.19 -1.16 -7.57
C PRO A 23 -10.93 -1.27 -6.70
N HIS A 24 -10.58 -0.18 -6.02
CA HIS A 24 -9.49 -0.18 -5.04
C HIS A 24 -10.04 -0.50 -3.65
N PHE A 25 -9.37 -1.41 -2.96
CA PHE A 25 -9.69 -1.81 -1.58
C PHE A 25 -8.46 -1.63 -0.69
N GLY A 26 -8.68 -1.59 0.62
CA GLY A 26 -7.62 -1.56 1.61
C GLY A 26 -8.09 -2.20 2.91
N LEU A 27 -7.17 -2.81 3.65
CA LEU A 27 -7.39 -3.25 5.01
C LEU A 27 -7.41 -2.04 5.97
N PRO A 28 -7.98 -2.18 7.18
CA PRO A 28 -7.90 -1.12 8.19
C PRO A 28 -6.46 -0.69 8.48
N ILE A 29 -6.25 0.59 8.80
CA ILE A 29 -4.99 1.02 9.43
C ILE A 29 -4.82 0.22 10.73
N ASP A 30 -3.57 -0.12 11.05
CA ASP A 30 -3.20 -0.97 12.19
C ASP A 30 -3.74 -2.41 12.14
N HIS A 31 -4.13 -2.91 10.95
CA HIS A 31 -4.55 -4.29 10.80
C HIS A 31 -3.47 -5.26 11.31
N ARG A 32 -3.87 -6.09 12.27
CA ARG A 32 -3.03 -7.09 12.92
C ARG A 32 -3.88 -8.25 13.39
N TRP A 33 -3.22 -9.38 13.66
CA TRP A 33 -3.85 -10.60 14.17
C TRP A 33 -3.09 -11.15 15.37
N PRO A 34 -3.76 -11.94 16.24
CA PRO A 34 -3.06 -12.77 17.22
C PRO A 34 -2.18 -13.81 16.50
N ARG A 35 -0.99 -14.09 17.05
CA ARG A 35 -0.03 -15.06 16.49
C ARG A 35 -0.68 -16.44 16.29
N VAL A 36 -0.47 -17.04 15.12
CA VAL A 36 -0.95 -18.39 14.77
C VAL A 36 0.25 -19.30 14.49
N PRO A 37 0.50 -20.36 15.29
CA PRO A 37 1.68 -21.21 15.12
C PRO A 37 1.85 -21.75 13.69
N GLY A 38 3.09 -21.67 13.18
CA GLY A 38 3.52 -22.19 11.88
C GLY A 38 3.05 -21.41 10.65
N VAL A 39 2.24 -20.36 10.81
CA VAL A 39 1.66 -19.58 9.69
C VAL A 39 1.87 -18.09 9.90
N THR A 40 2.23 -17.36 8.84
CA THR A 40 2.17 -15.89 8.80
C THR A 40 1.71 -15.41 7.42
N LEU A 41 1.49 -14.11 7.27
CA LEU A 41 1.07 -13.47 6.02
C LEU A 41 2.08 -12.39 5.62
N LEU A 42 2.19 -12.12 4.32
CA LEU A 42 3.03 -11.06 3.75
C LEU A 42 2.34 -10.40 2.55
N GLY A 43 2.82 -9.22 2.14
CA GLY A 43 2.29 -8.46 1.01
C GLY A 43 0.81 -8.13 1.19
N ASP A 44 0.05 -8.13 0.09
CA ASP A 44 -1.39 -7.82 0.11
C ASP A 44 -2.21 -8.71 1.05
N ALA A 45 -1.76 -9.95 1.32
CA ALA A 45 -2.43 -10.82 2.27
C ALA A 45 -2.35 -10.29 3.71
N ALA A 46 -1.29 -9.54 4.04
CA ALA A 46 -1.06 -8.94 5.35
C ALA A 46 -1.55 -7.49 5.44
N HIS A 47 -1.36 -6.69 4.39
CA HIS A 47 -1.50 -5.24 4.44
C HIS A 47 -1.91 -4.60 3.11
N LEU A 48 -2.87 -5.22 2.41
CA LEU A 48 -3.48 -4.64 1.20
C LEU A 48 -3.83 -3.16 1.42
N GLN A 49 -3.33 -2.32 0.52
CA GLN A 49 -3.52 -0.88 0.53
C GLN A 49 -3.91 -0.37 -0.87
N PRO A 50 -4.60 0.78 -0.98
CA PRO A 50 -4.83 1.43 -2.25
C PRO A 50 -3.50 1.69 -2.98
N PRO A 51 -3.44 1.57 -4.32
CA PRO A 51 -2.20 1.65 -5.04
C PRO A 51 -1.60 3.06 -4.96
N ASN A 52 -0.41 3.12 -4.38
CA ASN A 52 0.48 4.30 -4.34
C ASN A 52 1.79 4.05 -5.10
N GLY A 53 1.93 2.87 -5.75
CA GLY A 53 3.15 2.44 -6.44
C GLY A 53 4.06 1.52 -5.63
N GLU A 54 3.83 1.37 -4.31
CA GLU A 54 4.79 0.70 -3.42
C GLU A 54 4.41 -0.72 -3.00
N GLY A 55 3.16 -1.16 -3.20
CA GLY A 55 2.68 -2.47 -2.71
C GLY A 55 3.57 -3.66 -3.10
N ALA A 56 4.07 -3.68 -4.35
CA ALA A 56 4.98 -4.73 -4.80
C ALA A 56 6.36 -4.67 -4.10
N ASN A 57 6.90 -3.47 -3.88
CA ASN A 57 8.16 -3.29 -3.16
C ASN A 57 8.04 -3.78 -1.71
N LEU A 58 6.90 -3.47 -1.07
CA LEU A 58 6.62 -3.91 0.30
C LEU A 58 6.49 -5.42 0.40
N ALA A 59 5.79 -6.06 -0.54
CA ALA A 59 5.70 -7.52 -0.57
C ALA A 59 7.09 -8.19 -0.75
N MET A 60 7.96 -7.60 -1.58
CA MET A 60 9.33 -8.08 -1.74
C MET A 60 10.17 -7.88 -0.47
N GLN A 61 10.05 -6.70 0.18
CA GLN A 61 10.70 -6.41 1.44
C GLN A 61 10.26 -7.39 2.53
N ASP A 62 8.97 -7.69 2.64
CA ASP A 62 8.44 -8.67 3.57
C ASP A 62 9.07 -10.05 3.35
N GLY A 63 9.14 -10.50 2.10
CA GLY A 63 9.76 -11.78 1.77
C GLY A 63 11.22 -11.85 2.19
N ALA A 64 11.98 -10.77 1.98
CA ALA A 64 13.37 -10.68 2.38
C ALA A 64 13.55 -10.69 3.92
N GLU A 65 12.72 -9.92 4.64
CA GLU A 65 12.76 -9.85 6.10
C GLU A 65 12.32 -11.17 6.75
N LEU A 66 11.25 -11.79 6.25
CA LEU A 66 10.79 -13.10 6.70
C LEU A 66 11.86 -14.17 6.45
N GLY A 67 12.45 -14.21 5.25
CA GLY A 67 13.54 -15.14 4.93
C GLY A 67 14.75 -14.94 5.84
N THR A 68 15.11 -13.70 6.14
CA THR A 68 16.20 -13.35 7.05
C THR A 68 15.91 -13.80 8.48
N ALA A 69 14.70 -13.56 8.97
CA ALA A 69 14.27 -13.99 10.31
C ALA A 69 14.31 -15.52 10.42
N LEU A 70 13.78 -16.25 9.44
CA LEU A 70 13.82 -17.72 9.43
C LEU A 70 15.26 -18.24 9.43
N ALA A 71 16.15 -17.65 8.63
CA ALA A 71 17.55 -18.05 8.58
C ALA A 71 18.32 -17.78 9.90
N ALA A 72 17.95 -16.71 10.63
CA ALA A 72 18.53 -16.37 11.93
C ALA A 72 18.04 -17.28 13.08
N HIS A 73 16.91 -17.98 12.88
CA HIS A 73 16.26 -18.81 13.89
C HIS A 73 15.97 -20.25 13.38
N PRO A 74 17.00 -21.03 13.01
CA PRO A 74 16.83 -22.32 12.33
C PRO A 74 16.11 -23.40 13.14
N GLU A 75 16.11 -23.29 14.48
CA GLU A 75 15.45 -24.25 15.39
C GLU A 75 14.23 -23.64 16.11
N ASP A 76 13.92 -22.37 15.84
CA ASP A 76 12.82 -21.65 16.51
C ASP A 76 12.02 -20.80 15.51
N THR A 77 11.21 -21.49 14.71
CA THR A 77 10.35 -20.84 13.73
C THR A 77 9.38 -19.85 14.38
N GLU A 78 8.89 -20.12 15.59
CA GLU A 78 7.95 -19.20 16.23
C GLU A 78 8.60 -17.89 16.64
N ALA A 79 9.83 -17.92 17.15
CA ALA A 79 10.59 -16.69 17.40
C ALA A 79 10.84 -15.91 16.10
N ALA A 80 11.17 -16.61 15.00
CA ALA A 80 11.37 -16.00 13.69
C ALA A 80 10.12 -15.26 13.20
N LEU A 81 8.97 -15.94 13.24
CA LEU A 81 7.69 -15.42 12.77
C LEU A 81 7.20 -14.27 13.65
N ALA A 82 7.39 -14.35 14.97
CA ALA A 82 7.04 -13.27 15.89
C ALA A 82 7.88 -12.00 15.64
N ALA A 83 9.19 -12.16 15.42
CA ALA A 83 10.08 -11.05 15.11
C ALA A 83 9.72 -10.38 13.77
N TYR A 84 9.43 -11.20 12.75
CA TYR A 84 8.96 -10.70 11.45
C TYR A 84 7.63 -9.94 11.57
N GLU A 85 6.62 -10.52 12.20
CA GLU A 85 5.30 -9.89 12.35
C GLU A 85 5.37 -8.57 13.09
N GLN A 86 6.19 -8.48 14.16
CA GLN A 86 6.34 -7.23 14.91
C GLN A 86 6.92 -6.10 14.05
N ALA A 87 7.94 -6.38 13.25
CA ALA A 87 8.54 -5.39 12.35
C ALA A 87 7.58 -5.00 11.22
N MET A 88 6.92 -6.00 10.61
CA MET A 88 5.98 -5.80 9.52
C MET A 88 4.76 -4.98 9.96
N PHE A 89 4.14 -5.28 11.11
CA PHE A 89 2.97 -4.52 11.59
C PHE A 89 3.25 -3.04 11.80
N ALA A 90 4.41 -2.70 12.38
CA ALA A 90 4.80 -1.31 12.59
C ALA A 90 4.96 -0.57 11.25
N ARG A 91 5.73 -1.16 10.31
CA ARG A 91 5.93 -0.58 8.97
C ARG A 91 4.61 -0.41 8.22
N SER A 92 3.77 -1.44 8.21
CA SER A 92 2.53 -1.42 7.43
C SER A 92 1.51 -0.40 7.95
N ALA A 93 1.47 -0.16 9.25
CA ALA A 93 0.64 0.89 9.86
C ALA A 93 1.06 2.30 9.42
N ASP A 94 2.38 2.59 9.46
CA ASP A 94 2.93 3.88 9.04
C ASP A 94 2.63 4.13 7.56
N LEU A 95 2.90 3.15 6.70
CA LEU A 95 2.69 3.27 5.26
C LEU A 95 1.22 3.37 4.86
N ALA A 96 0.32 2.68 5.55
CA ALA A 96 -1.12 2.81 5.32
C ALA A 96 -1.61 4.22 5.66
N THR A 97 -1.08 4.81 6.74
CA THR A 97 -1.39 6.18 7.17
C THR A 97 -0.93 7.21 6.13
N ASP A 98 0.30 7.08 5.66
CA ASP A 98 0.86 7.94 4.61
C ASP A 98 0.10 7.79 3.30
N GLY A 99 -0.19 6.56 2.88
CA GLY A 99 -0.93 6.24 1.66
C GLY A 99 -2.32 6.87 1.64
N ILE A 100 -3.08 6.75 2.74
CA ILE A 100 -4.41 7.36 2.87
C ILE A 100 -4.33 8.90 2.87
N THR A 101 -3.31 9.46 3.52
CA THR A 101 -3.08 10.92 3.54
C THR A 101 -2.82 11.44 2.12
N MET A 102 -1.94 10.77 1.38
CA MET A 102 -1.64 11.11 -0.01
C MET A 102 -2.87 10.95 -0.91
N ASN A 103 -3.62 9.87 -0.75
CA ASN A 103 -4.85 9.63 -1.52
C ASN A 103 -5.87 10.77 -1.32
N ARG A 104 -6.05 11.25 -0.08
CA ARG A 104 -6.93 12.38 0.23
C ARG A 104 -6.48 13.71 -0.38
N ILE A 105 -5.17 13.89 -0.58
CA ILE A 105 -4.60 15.07 -1.24
C ILE A 105 -4.80 14.98 -2.75
N LEU A 106 -4.51 13.84 -3.36
CA LEU A 106 -4.47 13.68 -4.82
C LEU A 106 -5.84 13.37 -5.44
N LEU A 107 -6.72 12.68 -4.73
CA LEU A 107 -8.00 12.18 -5.25
C LEU A 107 -9.22 12.73 -4.49
N GLY A 108 -9.00 13.57 -3.48
CA GLY A 108 -10.08 14.23 -2.75
C GLY A 108 -10.51 15.56 -3.38
N ASP A 109 -11.52 16.20 -2.78
CA ASP A 109 -11.98 17.51 -3.25
C ASP A 109 -10.86 18.56 -3.26
N ASN A 110 -10.86 19.43 -4.27
CA ASN A 110 -9.84 20.46 -4.46
C ASN A 110 -8.39 19.90 -4.48
N ALA A 111 -8.21 18.71 -5.06
CA ALA A 111 -6.90 18.03 -5.12
C ALA A 111 -5.78 18.93 -5.67
N ALA A 112 -6.03 19.64 -6.77
CA ALA A 112 -5.06 20.55 -7.38
C ALA A 112 -4.59 21.64 -6.39
N GLY A 113 -5.53 22.28 -5.68
CA GLY A 113 -5.20 23.30 -4.68
C GLY A 113 -4.41 22.73 -3.49
N LYS A 114 -4.80 21.55 -3.01
CA LYS A 114 -4.07 20.84 -1.93
C LYS A 114 -2.65 20.47 -2.34
N LEU A 115 -2.46 19.98 -3.57
CA LEU A 115 -1.14 19.63 -4.09
C LEU A 115 -0.25 20.87 -4.25
N ILE A 116 -0.80 21.98 -4.76
CA ILE A 116 -0.07 23.25 -4.85
C ILE A 116 0.41 23.67 -3.46
N ALA A 117 -0.46 23.64 -2.44
CA ALA A 117 -0.08 24.01 -1.08
C ALA A 117 1.07 23.16 -0.51
N VAL A 118 1.08 21.85 -0.78
CA VAL A 118 2.19 20.96 -0.42
C VAL A 118 3.49 21.37 -1.09
N LEU A 119 3.45 21.68 -2.39
CA LEU A 119 4.65 22.03 -3.17
C LEU A 119 5.19 23.43 -2.84
N THR A 120 4.32 24.37 -2.46
CA THR A 120 4.71 25.74 -2.12
C THR A 120 5.01 25.93 -0.64
N GLY A 121 4.92 24.86 0.18
CA GLY A 121 5.18 24.91 1.62
C GLY A 121 4.23 25.82 2.38
N GLY A 122 2.94 25.76 2.03
CA GLY A 122 1.88 26.63 2.55
C GLY A 122 1.83 26.77 4.07
#